data_AF-A0A2W6D8W4-F1
#
_entry.id   AF-A0A2W6D8W4-F1
#
_cell.length_a   1.000
_cell.length_b   1.000
_cell.length_c   1.000
_cell.angle_alpha   90.00
_cell.angle_beta   90.00
_cell.angle_gamma   90.00
#
_symmetry.space_group_name_H-M   'P 1'
#
loop_
_entity.id
_entity.type
_entity.pdbx_description
1 polymer ?
#
loop_
_entity_poly.entity_id
_entity_poly.type
_entity_poly.pdbx_seq_one_letter_code
_entity_poly.pdbx_strand_id
1 'polypeptide(L)'
;NFQDRRQRGHPDVPSRTDDGIERGVMVTPSASGGAVDEELESLTAVLAEVFQVPSVARRINKVGSSPGVDERHLFLILSLDAVAFGTSYGLSFGSLLPNSPPPLPGSVTHLWLASGYGRRVLLWDGDVWSQHYPYDQ
;
A
#
# COMPACT_ATOMS: atom_id res chain seq x y z
N ASN A 1 -22.59 10.90 -17.12
CA ASN A 1 -23.21 11.54 -15.94
C ASN A 1 -22.15 11.83 -14.91
N PHE A 2 -21.45 12.96 -15.03
CA PHE A 2 -20.50 13.46 -14.03
C PHE A 2 -21.15 14.66 -13.34
N GLN A 3 -21.40 14.53 -12.04
CA GLN A 3 -21.99 15.60 -11.23
C GLN A 3 -20.94 16.66 -10.91
N ASP A 4 -21.30 17.89 -11.27
CA ASP A 4 -20.68 19.17 -10.96
C ASP A 4 -20.58 19.37 -9.43
N ARG A 5 -19.41 19.13 -8.83
CA ARG A 5 -19.12 19.54 -7.44
C ARG A 5 -18.53 20.95 -7.44
N ARG A 6 -19.39 21.96 -7.66
CA ARG A 6 -19.05 23.33 -7.30
C ARG A 6 -18.93 23.42 -5.79
N GLN A 7 -17.72 23.61 -5.30
CA GLN A 7 -17.51 24.00 -3.90
C GLN A 7 -18.10 25.40 -3.72
N ARG A 8 -19.25 25.48 -3.05
CA ARG A 8 -19.81 26.76 -2.60
C ARG A 8 -19.13 27.12 -1.28
N GLY A 9 -18.57 28.32 -1.21
CA GLY A 9 -18.09 28.89 0.05
C GLY A 9 -19.24 29.03 1.07
N HIS A 10 -18.90 29.27 2.34
CA HIS A 10 -19.88 29.46 3.40
C HIS A 10 -20.83 30.61 3.01
N PRO A 11 -22.17 30.41 3.04
CA PRO A 11 -23.13 31.37 2.49
C PRO A 11 -23.05 32.75 3.14
N ASP A 12 -22.62 32.79 4.41
CA ASP A 12 -22.56 34.02 5.21
C ASP A 12 -21.18 34.69 5.22
N VAL A 13 -20.21 34.19 4.46
CA VAL A 13 -18.85 34.78 4.40
C VAL A 13 -18.59 35.34 3.01
N PRO A 14 -18.60 36.68 2.85
CA PRO A 14 -18.25 37.33 1.59
C PRO A 14 -16.82 36.95 1.14
N SER A 15 -16.65 36.63 -0.14
CA SER A 15 -15.35 36.34 -0.76
C SER A 15 -14.44 37.57 -0.87
N ARG A 16 -14.97 38.75 -0.54
CA ARG A 16 -14.29 40.04 -0.65
C ARG A 16 -14.59 40.88 0.59
N THR A 17 -13.60 41.58 1.12
CA THR A 17 -13.81 42.58 2.17
C THR A 17 -14.42 43.85 1.61
N ASP A 18 -14.96 44.70 2.48
CA ASP A 18 -15.49 46.02 2.12
C ASP A 18 -14.43 46.91 1.45
N ASP A 19 -13.15 46.69 1.76
CA ASP A 19 -11.99 47.36 1.15
C ASP A 19 -11.57 46.75 -0.22
N GLY A 20 -12.34 45.82 -0.77
CA GLY A 20 -12.12 45.25 -2.10
C GLY A 20 -11.03 44.18 -2.18
N ILE A 21 -10.51 43.70 -1.04
CA ILE A 21 -9.49 42.65 -0.98
C ILE A 21 -10.16 41.27 -1.12
N GLU A 22 -9.69 40.46 -2.06
CA GLU A 22 -10.12 39.05 -2.15
C GLU A 22 -9.60 38.26 -0.95
N ARG A 23 -10.51 37.61 -0.24
CA ARG A 23 -10.13 36.70 0.86
C ARG A 23 -9.69 35.38 0.25
N GLY A 24 -8.40 35.10 0.32
CA GLY A 24 -7.86 33.78 -0.01
C GLY A 24 -8.47 32.73 0.93
N VAL A 25 -9.14 31.73 0.37
CA VAL A 25 -9.60 30.58 1.15
C VAL A 25 -8.46 29.58 1.20
N MET A 26 -7.93 29.34 2.41
CA MET A 26 -7.05 28.19 2.63
C MET A 26 -7.92 26.98 2.94
N VAL A 27 -8.08 26.09 1.97
CA VAL A 27 -8.69 24.79 2.20
C VAL A 27 -7.62 23.89 2.82
N THR A 28 -7.61 23.79 4.14
CA THR A 28 -6.88 22.73 4.82
C THR A 28 -7.79 21.49 4.86
N PRO A 29 -7.34 20.32 4.40
CA PRO A 29 -8.04 19.07 4.70
C PRO A 29 -8.22 18.98 6.22
N SER A 30 -9.43 18.68 6.68
CA SER A 30 -9.75 18.58 8.11
C SER A 30 -9.07 17.39 8.82
N ALA A 31 -8.34 16.56 8.07
CA ALA A 31 -7.49 15.52 8.61
C ALA A 31 -6.22 15.37 7.76
N SER A 32 -5.05 15.58 8.37
CA SER A 32 -3.77 15.05 7.89
C SER A 32 -3.40 13.85 8.76
N GLY A 33 -3.99 12.70 8.47
CA GLY A 33 -3.78 11.50 9.27
C GLY A 33 -4.96 10.55 9.13
N GLY A 34 -4.93 9.70 8.10
CA GLY A 34 -5.73 8.49 8.11
C GLY A 34 -5.16 7.54 9.17
N ALA A 35 -6.01 6.70 9.77
CA ALA A 35 -5.54 5.61 10.62
C ALA A 35 -4.45 4.83 9.87
N VAL A 36 -3.26 4.78 10.44
CA VAL A 36 -2.16 3.99 9.89
C VAL A 36 -2.48 2.55 10.27
N ASP A 37 -2.56 1.67 9.28
CA ASP A 37 -2.64 0.23 9.49
C ASP A 37 -1.23 -0.26 9.86
N GLU A 38 -0.83 0.03 11.10
CA GLU A 38 0.50 -0.30 11.61
C GLU A 38 0.70 -1.82 11.68
N GLU A 39 -0.35 -2.57 11.99
CA GLU A 39 -0.36 -4.03 12.10
C GLU A 39 -0.51 -4.74 10.76
N LEU A 40 -0.72 -3.99 9.67
CA LEU A 40 -0.92 -4.51 8.31
C LEU A 40 -2.07 -5.51 8.22
N GLU A 41 -3.14 -5.31 8.98
CA GLU A 41 -4.32 -6.21 9.00
C GLU A 41 -4.96 -6.32 7.61
N SER A 42 -4.97 -5.22 6.86
CA SER A 42 -5.53 -5.15 5.51
C SER A 42 -4.66 -5.83 4.44
N LEU A 43 -3.39 -6.13 4.75
CA LEU A 43 -2.42 -6.62 3.76
C LEU A 43 -2.84 -7.97 3.16
N THR A 44 -3.42 -8.87 3.95
CA THR A 44 -3.86 -10.18 3.47
C THR A 44 -4.91 -10.05 2.37
N ALA A 45 -5.90 -9.17 2.56
CA ALA A 45 -6.95 -8.93 1.57
C ALA A 45 -6.36 -8.29 0.30
N VAL A 46 -5.48 -7.30 0.45
CA VAL A 46 -4.76 -6.67 -0.66
C VAL A 46 -3.95 -7.69 -1.47
N LEU A 47 -3.20 -8.57 -0.81
CA LEU A 47 -2.41 -9.60 -1.48
C LEU A 47 -3.30 -10.58 -2.24
N ALA A 48 -4.44 -10.97 -1.66
CA ALA A 48 -5.41 -11.82 -2.33
C ALA A 48 -5.89 -11.20 -3.66
N GLU A 49 -6.18 -9.90 -3.67
CA GLU A 49 -6.57 -9.16 -4.89
C GLU A 49 -5.40 -9.04 -5.89
N VAL A 50 -4.21 -8.68 -5.41
CA VAL A 50 -3.00 -8.53 -6.24
C VAL A 50 -2.65 -9.84 -6.94
N PHE A 51 -2.80 -10.99 -6.28
CA PHE A 51 -2.53 -12.30 -6.89
C PHE A 51 -3.51 -12.66 -8.02
N GLN A 52 -4.68 -12.03 -8.08
CA GLN A 52 -5.63 -12.20 -9.20
C GLN A 52 -5.27 -11.34 -10.41
N VAL A 53 -4.36 -10.36 -10.28
CA VAL A 53 -3.95 -9.51 -11.40
C VAL A 53 -3.25 -10.38 -12.47
N PRO A 54 -3.65 -10.35 -13.75
CA PRO A 54 -3.15 -11.28 -14.76
C PRO A 54 -1.63 -11.30 -14.91
N SER A 55 -0.98 -10.14 -14.77
CA SER A 55 0.48 -10.02 -14.84
C SER A 55 1.19 -10.68 -13.64
N VAL A 56 0.58 -10.64 -12.46
CA VAL A 56 1.08 -11.27 -11.23
C VAL A 56 0.82 -12.77 -11.27
N ALA A 57 -0.41 -13.18 -11.61
CA ALA A 57 -0.76 -14.59 -11.80
C ALA A 57 0.18 -15.29 -12.80
N ARG A 58 0.52 -14.62 -13.90
CA ARG A 58 1.51 -15.13 -14.87
C ARG A 58 2.90 -15.33 -14.25
N ARG A 59 3.35 -14.41 -13.37
CA ARG A 59 4.64 -14.54 -12.67
C ARG A 59 4.63 -15.67 -11.66
N ILE A 60 3.53 -15.83 -10.91
CA ILE A 60 3.33 -16.94 -9.97
C ILE A 60 3.40 -18.28 -10.71
N ASN A 61 2.69 -18.41 -11.83
CA ASN A 61 2.72 -19.64 -12.64
C ASN A 61 4.14 -19.95 -13.14
N LYS A 62 4.88 -18.91 -13.56
CA LYS A 62 6.28 -19.06 -14.00
C LYS A 62 7.19 -19.53 -12.86
N VAL A 63 7.06 -18.94 -11.66
CA VAL A 63 7.81 -19.36 -10.47
C VAL A 63 7.48 -20.82 -10.13
N GLY A 64 6.19 -21.16 -10.14
CA GLY A 64 5.69 -22.51 -9.85
C GLY A 64 6.13 -23.59 -10.84
N SER A 65 6.35 -23.23 -12.11
CA SER A 65 6.71 -24.18 -13.17
C SER A 65 8.18 -24.62 -13.16
N SER A 66 9.00 -24.14 -12.22
CA SER A 66 10.42 -24.47 -12.14
C SER A 66 10.59 -25.84 -11.45
N PRO A 67 11.01 -26.90 -12.17
CA PRO A 67 11.15 -28.23 -11.58
C PRO A 67 12.44 -28.35 -10.76
N GLY A 68 12.41 -29.19 -9.72
CA GLY A 68 13.62 -29.58 -8.97
C GLY A 68 14.23 -28.50 -8.08
N VAL A 69 13.44 -27.47 -7.71
CA VAL A 69 13.84 -26.46 -6.73
C VAL A 69 13.01 -26.59 -5.46
N ASP A 70 13.69 -26.58 -4.32
CA ASP A 70 13.03 -26.67 -3.00
C ASP A 70 12.35 -25.35 -2.63
N GLU A 71 12.95 -24.23 -3.04
CA GLU A 71 12.48 -22.88 -2.73
C GLU A 71 12.04 -22.11 -3.99
N ARG A 72 10.90 -21.43 -3.87
CA ARG A 72 10.27 -20.67 -4.95
C ARG A 72 9.87 -19.32 -4.40
N HIS A 73 10.71 -18.32 -4.68
CA HIS A 73 10.56 -16.97 -4.17
C HIS A 73 9.78 -16.10 -5.15
N LEU A 74 8.74 -15.46 -4.66
CA LEU A 74 8.05 -14.37 -5.35
C LEU A 74 8.52 -13.04 -4.76
N PHE A 75 9.01 -12.14 -5.61
CA PHE A 75 9.34 -10.77 -5.22
C PHE A 75 8.32 -9.80 -5.78
N LEU A 76 7.66 -9.03 -4.91
CA LEU A 76 6.68 -8.01 -5.26
C LEU A 76 7.07 -6.65 -4.72
N ILE A 77 6.87 -5.64 -5.56
CA ILE A 77 6.91 -4.23 -5.18
C ILE A 77 5.48 -3.70 -5.28
N LEU A 78 4.92 -3.27 -4.16
CA LEU A 78 3.61 -2.63 -4.12
C LEU A 78 3.78 -1.12 -4.32
N SER A 79 3.19 -0.60 -5.39
CA SER A 79 3.13 0.85 -5.62
C SER A 79 2.30 1.51 -4.51
N LEU A 80 2.62 2.77 -4.19
CA LEU A 80 1.82 3.59 -3.26
C LEU A 80 0.35 3.68 -3.72
N ASP A 81 0.13 3.69 -5.04
CA ASP A 81 -1.21 3.80 -5.63
C ASP A 81 -1.96 2.46 -5.71
N ALA A 82 -1.29 1.34 -5.40
CA ALA A 82 -1.88 0.01 -5.48
C ALA A 82 -2.65 -0.38 -4.21
N VAL A 83 -2.45 0.35 -3.10
CA VAL A 83 -2.98 0.00 -1.78
C VAL A 83 -3.43 1.25 -1.03
N ALA A 84 -4.22 1.06 0.04
CA ALA A 84 -4.56 2.17 0.93
C ALA A 84 -3.30 2.80 1.56
N PHE A 85 -3.32 4.11 1.77
CA PHE A 85 -2.17 4.84 2.32
C PHE A 85 -1.64 4.24 3.62
N GLY A 86 -2.52 3.82 4.54
CA GLY A 86 -2.13 3.21 5.81
C GLY A 86 -1.29 1.95 5.62
N THR A 87 -1.71 1.04 4.74
CA THR A 87 -0.98 -0.18 4.38
C THR A 87 0.37 0.16 3.74
N SER A 88 0.37 1.13 2.81
CA SER A 88 1.60 1.57 2.13
C SER A 88 2.61 2.17 3.13
N TYR A 89 2.13 2.98 4.06
CA TYR A 89 2.94 3.59 5.11
C TYR A 89 3.51 2.53 6.06
N GLY A 90 2.66 1.59 6.53
CA GLY A 90 3.10 0.48 7.38
C GLY A 90 4.16 -0.40 6.71
N LEU A 91 4.02 -0.68 5.41
CA LEU A 91 5.03 -1.42 4.63
C LEU A 91 6.35 -0.64 4.50
N SER A 92 6.28 0.68 4.32
CA SER A 92 7.45 1.53 4.04
C SER A 92 8.24 1.88 5.31
N PHE A 93 7.54 2.12 6.43
CA PHE A 93 8.10 2.74 7.64
C PHE A 93 7.66 2.09 8.96
N GLY A 94 6.71 1.16 8.94
CA GLY A 94 6.25 0.49 10.15
C GLY A 94 7.33 -0.41 10.76
N SER A 95 7.15 -0.78 12.02
CA SER A 95 8.02 -1.75 12.72
C SER A 95 7.34 -3.10 12.95
N LEU A 96 6.00 -3.15 12.85
CA LEU A 96 5.22 -4.37 13.08
C LEU A 96 5.16 -5.23 11.83
N LEU A 97 5.16 -6.54 12.04
CA LEU A 97 5.04 -7.55 10.99
C LEU A 97 3.58 -7.98 10.90
N PRO A 98 3.12 -8.43 9.72
CA PRO A 98 1.78 -9.00 9.61
C PRO A 98 1.63 -10.20 10.53
N ASN A 99 0.48 -10.29 11.21
CA ASN A 99 0.20 -11.38 12.16
C ASN A 99 -0.38 -12.64 11.51
N SER A 100 -0.63 -12.60 10.19
CA SER A 100 -1.25 -13.68 9.43
C SER A 100 -0.36 -14.10 8.25
N PRO A 101 -0.39 -15.39 7.86
CA PRO A 101 0.31 -15.83 6.66
C PRO A 101 -0.27 -15.14 5.41
N PRO A 102 0.57 -14.81 4.42
CA PRO A 102 0.06 -14.32 3.14
C PRO A 102 -0.73 -15.42 2.43
N PRO A 103 -1.75 -15.08 1.61
CA PRO A 103 -2.57 -16.06 0.89
C PRO A 103 -1.83 -16.59 -0.36
N LEU A 104 -0.62 -17.13 -0.16
CA LEU A 104 0.25 -17.58 -1.24
C LEU A 104 -0.34 -18.82 -1.93
N PRO A 105 -0.32 -18.87 -3.27
CA PRO A 105 -0.54 -20.11 -4.00
C PRO A 105 0.54 -21.11 -3.61
N GLY A 106 0.19 -22.39 -3.40
CA GLY A 106 1.13 -23.43 -2.94
C GLY A 106 2.32 -23.71 -3.87
N SER A 107 2.37 -23.07 -5.04
CA SER A 107 3.51 -23.07 -5.96
C SER A 107 4.61 -22.08 -5.57
N VAL A 108 4.39 -21.20 -4.59
CA VAL A 108 5.34 -20.23 -4.05
C VAL A 108 5.60 -20.56 -2.59
N THR A 109 6.87 -20.65 -2.19
CA THR A 109 7.23 -20.94 -0.80
C THR A 109 7.61 -19.69 -0.02
N HIS A 110 8.19 -18.69 -0.69
CA HIS A 110 8.64 -17.45 -0.06
C HIS A 110 8.04 -16.23 -0.76
N LEU A 111 7.69 -15.22 0.02
CA LEU A 111 7.25 -13.91 -0.48
C LEU A 111 8.13 -12.80 0.06
N TRP A 112 8.81 -12.12 -0.85
CA TRP A 112 9.48 -10.86 -0.59
C TRP A 112 8.57 -9.71 -0.99
N LEU A 113 8.30 -8.81 -0.07
CA LEU A 113 7.40 -7.69 -0.24
C LEU A 113 8.13 -6.38 0.07
N ALA A 114 8.25 -5.53 -0.93
CA ALA A 114 8.74 -4.17 -0.79
C ALA A 114 7.62 -3.19 -1.11
N SER A 115 7.66 -2.01 -0.49
CA SER A 115 6.93 -0.85 -0.97
C SER A 115 7.72 -0.18 -2.09
N GLY A 116 7.05 0.54 -2.99
CA GLY A 116 7.68 1.44 -3.96
C GLY A 116 8.42 2.61 -3.30
N TYR A 117 8.29 2.76 -1.98
CA TYR A 117 8.99 3.75 -1.16
C TYR A 117 9.50 3.11 0.14
N GLY A 118 10.57 3.66 0.71
CA GLY A 118 11.15 3.18 1.96
C GLY A 118 12.25 2.14 1.77
N ARG A 119 12.88 1.76 2.88
CA ARG A 119 14.05 0.85 2.92
C ARG A 119 13.71 -0.54 3.46
N ARG A 120 12.51 -0.69 4.00
CA ARG A 120 12.01 -1.91 4.63
C ARG A 120 11.54 -2.90 3.57
N VAL A 121 11.96 -4.15 3.71
CA VAL A 121 11.48 -5.28 2.93
C VAL A 121 10.98 -6.36 3.89
N LEU A 122 9.78 -6.85 3.67
CA LEU A 122 9.22 -7.98 4.42
C LEU A 122 9.48 -9.29 3.68
N LEU A 123 9.78 -10.34 4.43
CA LEU A 123 9.90 -11.69 3.93
C LEU A 123 8.95 -12.61 4.70
N TRP A 124 8.12 -13.35 3.99
CA TRP A 124 7.50 -14.58 4.48
C TRP A 124 8.29 -15.77 3.96
N ASP A 125 8.77 -16.65 4.84
CA ASP A 125 9.61 -17.80 4.49
C ASP A 125 8.87 -19.14 4.37
N GLY A 126 7.56 -19.13 4.63
CA GLY A 126 6.74 -20.34 4.71
C GLY A 126 6.14 -20.56 6.10
N ASP A 127 6.72 -19.93 7.14
CA ASP A 127 6.29 -20.08 8.53
C ASP A 127 6.20 -18.74 9.27
N VAL A 128 7.13 -17.82 9.02
CA VAL A 128 7.26 -16.58 9.78
C VAL A 128 7.54 -15.37 8.89
N TRP A 129 6.99 -14.22 9.29
CA TRP A 129 7.38 -12.94 8.74
C TRP A 129 8.71 -12.45 9.36
N SER A 130 9.57 -11.89 8.54
CA SER A 130 10.78 -11.18 8.96
C SER A 130 10.91 -9.86 8.20
N GLN A 131 11.70 -8.93 8.73
CA GLN A 131 12.00 -7.65 8.09
C GLN A 131 13.49 -7.49 7.83
N HIS A 132 13.81 -6.86 6.70
CA HIS A 132 15.16 -6.67 6.19
C HIS A 132 15.34 -5.23 5.70
N TYR A 133 16.58 -4.72 5.78
CA TYR A 133 16.98 -3.40 5.30
C TYR A 133 18.19 -3.54 4.35
N PRO A 134 17.98 -4.10 3.14
CA PRO A 134 19.07 -4.52 2.25
C PRO A 134 19.94 -3.37 1.72
N TYR A 135 19.52 -2.12 1.90
CA TYR A 135 20.21 -0.94 1.39
C TYR A 135 21.06 -0.19 2.42
N ASP A 136 21.12 -0.67 3.67
CA ASP A 136 21.87 -0.03 4.76
C ASP A 136 23.30 -0.61 4.92
N GLN A 137 23.86 -1.25 3.88
CA GLN A 137 25.22 -1.81 3.86
C GLN A 137 26.29 -0.84 3.41
#